data_AF-A0A6J2U2Q0-F1
#
_entry.id   AF-A0A6J2U2Q0-F1
#
_cell.length_a   1.000
_cell.length_b   1.000
_cell.length_c   1.000
_cell.angle_alpha   90.00
_cell.angle_beta   90.00
_cell.angle_gamma   90.00
#
_symmetry.space_group_name_H-M   'P 1'
#
loop_
_entity.id
_entity.type
_entity.pdbx_description
1 polymer ?
#
loop_
_entity_poly.entity_id
_entity_poly.type
_entity_poly.pdbx_seq_one_letter_code
_entity_poly.pdbx_strand_id
1 'polypeptide(L)'
;MPPKTRKRTAEQREGGEKRKKRPSPVHHELLKLPIELIHRIMAKVSFRQQKRMRNVSQKLRDTQTAYIMYYHRNYVRKLKRLEAKAEANGGKDVDVDVKRMKSVLSLLHILDQATSFYVSAGYYSQFANNLLPFHAKLEMGQEGIEVLRSHRFIDHFYDEFERVPSTFSDKETTVMHLRLIYTVTLLNLLRKFRYFRILRFENSIMHFKIALEVKDAFIGVIFESMTARQFSSRRGLRVAFISIVNQLLEQEQLYYGVNGSYQYVAKMNGIFHYGLERTRARRCTRLNLIFSVLAPRSVCHLLRDAIHGLVDPDKPIPLLNTAVFNVRLDVKSVRSLECVEDQDYHINIT
;
A
#
# COMPACT_ATOMS: atom_id res chain seq x y z
N MET A 1 17.79 -87.82 -37.06
CA MET A 1 17.13 -88.03 -35.76
C MET A 1 16.23 -86.83 -35.46
N PRO A 2 14.90 -86.98 -35.52
CA PRO A 2 13.97 -86.03 -34.92
C PRO A 2 13.61 -86.48 -33.49
N PRO A 3 13.63 -85.62 -32.46
CA PRO A 3 13.04 -85.99 -31.19
C PRO A 3 11.56 -85.63 -31.14
N LYS A 4 10.85 -86.57 -30.53
CA LYS A 4 9.41 -86.74 -30.42
C LYS A 4 8.74 -85.65 -29.58
N THR A 5 7.49 -85.38 -29.98
CA THR A 5 6.40 -84.81 -29.19
C THR A 5 6.33 -85.37 -27.77
N ARG A 6 6.19 -84.47 -26.78
CA ARG A 6 5.70 -84.82 -25.44
C ARG A 6 4.51 -83.95 -25.10
N LYS A 7 3.32 -84.57 -25.12
CA LYS A 7 2.07 -84.05 -24.53
C LYS A 7 2.32 -83.69 -23.07
N ARG A 8 1.91 -82.49 -22.66
CA ARG A 8 1.54 -82.22 -21.27
C ARG A 8 0.20 -81.52 -21.21
N THR A 9 -0.63 -82.13 -20.40
CA THR A 9 -2.05 -81.96 -20.16
C THR A 9 -2.35 -80.63 -19.50
N ALA A 10 -3.52 -80.10 -19.81
CA ALA A 10 -4.16 -79.02 -19.09
C ALA A 10 -4.41 -79.42 -17.63
N GLU A 11 -3.99 -78.57 -16.69
CA GLU A 11 -4.66 -78.42 -15.41
C GLU A 11 -5.08 -76.96 -15.28
N GLN A 12 -6.39 -76.75 -15.41
CA GLN A 12 -7.08 -75.54 -15.01
C GLN A 12 -6.82 -75.32 -13.51
N ARG A 13 -6.18 -74.20 -13.17
CA ARG A 13 -6.44 -73.53 -11.90
C ARG A 13 -7.21 -72.26 -12.21
N GLU A 14 -8.54 -72.40 -12.16
CA GLU A 14 -9.45 -71.27 -11.99
C GLU A 14 -9.18 -70.64 -10.62
N GLY A 15 -8.23 -69.70 -10.61
CA GLY A 15 -8.01 -68.77 -9.51
C GLY A 15 -8.22 -67.37 -10.04
N GLY A 16 -9.47 -67.06 -10.43
CA GLY A 16 -9.88 -65.73 -10.86
C GLY A 16 -9.83 -64.75 -9.69
N GLU A 17 -8.64 -64.35 -9.28
CA GLU A 17 -8.44 -63.18 -8.44
C GLU A 17 -8.83 -61.97 -9.29
N LYS A 18 -10.11 -61.56 -9.19
CA LYS A 18 -10.57 -60.25 -9.62
C LYS A 18 -9.72 -59.24 -8.86
N ARG A 19 -8.61 -58.80 -9.47
CA ARG A 19 -7.89 -57.60 -9.09
C ARG A 19 -8.94 -56.50 -9.02
N LYS A 20 -9.38 -56.18 -7.79
CA LYS A 20 -10.18 -54.99 -7.51
C LYS A 20 -9.39 -53.85 -8.12
N LYS A 21 -9.84 -53.34 -9.27
CA LYS A 21 -9.36 -52.07 -9.81
C LYS A 21 -9.53 -51.09 -8.66
N ARG A 22 -8.42 -50.67 -8.05
CA ARG A 22 -8.44 -49.56 -7.11
C ARG A 22 -9.20 -48.44 -7.82
N PRO A 23 -10.23 -47.84 -7.21
CA PRO A 23 -10.86 -46.68 -7.81
C PRO A 23 -9.75 -45.69 -8.14
N SER A 24 -9.70 -45.27 -9.40
CA SER A 24 -8.80 -44.19 -9.83
C SER A 24 -8.96 -43.04 -8.83
N PRO A 25 -7.85 -42.43 -8.34
CA PRO A 25 -7.95 -41.34 -7.38
C PRO A 25 -8.90 -40.30 -7.96
N VAL A 26 -9.97 -40.00 -7.23
CA VAL A 26 -10.93 -39.00 -7.69
C VAL A 26 -10.15 -37.69 -7.76
N HIS A 27 -9.92 -37.19 -8.98
CA HIS A 27 -9.23 -35.93 -9.18
C HIS A 27 -10.14 -34.80 -8.70
N HIS A 28 -9.99 -34.42 -7.44
CA HIS A 28 -10.63 -33.24 -6.89
C HIS A 28 -9.83 -32.02 -7.28
N GLU A 29 -10.40 -31.21 -8.17
CA GLU A 29 -9.83 -29.89 -8.46
C GLU A 29 -10.00 -28.99 -7.24
N LEU A 30 -8.93 -28.30 -6.85
CA LEU A 30 -8.91 -27.40 -5.68
C LEU A 30 -10.06 -26.38 -5.71
N LEU A 31 -10.38 -25.84 -6.89
CA LEU A 31 -11.41 -24.81 -7.09
C LEU A 31 -12.84 -25.36 -7.17
N LYS A 32 -13.02 -26.69 -7.10
CA LYS A 32 -14.32 -27.34 -6.96
C LYS A 32 -14.67 -27.64 -5.50
N LEU A 33 -13.74 -27.42 -4.57
CA LEU A 33 -13.99 -27.57 -3.14
C LEU A 33 -14.91 -26.45 -2.63
N PRO A 34 -15.74 -26.72 -1.60
CA PRO A 34 -16.44 -25.68 -0.85
C PRO A 34 -15.47 -24.58 -0.39
N ILE A 35 -15.95 -23.33 -0.41
CA ILE A 35 -15.12 -22.15 -0.13
C ILE A 35 -14.51 -22.20 1.27
N GLU A 36 -15.19 -22.83 2.24
CA GLU A 36 -14.72 -23.03 3.61
C GLU A 36 -13.48 -23.94 3.65
N LEU A 37 -13.45 -25.00 2.83
CA LEU A 37 -12.28 -25.89 2.74
C LEU A 37 -11.12 -25.17 2.05
N ILE A 38 -11.40 -24.39 1.00
CA ILE A 38 -10.38 -23.57 0.34
C ILE A 38 -9.78 -22.59 1.36
N HIS A 39 -10.60 -21.89 2.14
CA HIS A 39 -10.13 -20.97 3.19
C HIS A 39 -9.27 -21.68 4.25
N ARG A 40 -9.66 -22.89 4.69
CA ARG A 40 -8.84 -23.70 5.62
C ARG A 40 -7.49 -24.08 5.02
N ILE A 41 -7.44 -24.44 3.74
CA ILE A 41 -6.19 -24.69 3.02
C ILE A 41 -5.35 -23.42 3.01
N MET A 42 -5.92 -22.27 2.62
CA MET A 42 -5.19 -21.00 2.59
C MET A 42 -4.60 -20.61 3.95
N ALA A 43 -5.35 -20.82 5.04
CA ALA A 43 -4.90 -20.56 6.40
C ALA A 43 -3.68 -21.40 6.84
N LYS A 44 -3.42 -22.54 6.19
CA LYS A 44 -2.28 -23.43 6.50
C LYS A 44 -1.08 -23.21 5.58
N VAL A 45 -1.25 -22.45 4.51
CA VAL A 45 -0.22 -22.22 3.50
C VAL A 45 0.58 -20.97 3.87
N SER A 46 1.91 -21.05 3.84
CA SER A 46 2.77 -19.89 4.15
C SER A 46 2.56 -18.75 3.14
N PHE A 47 2.80 -17.50 3.54
CA PHE A 47 2.63 -16.35 2.64
C PHE A 47 3.41 -16.49 1.31
N ARG A 48 4.62 -17.08 1.34
CA ARG A 48 5.43 -17.33 0.14
C ARG A 48 4.74 -18.28 -0.82
N GLN A 49 4.14 -19.34 -0.29
CA GLN A 49 3.39 -20.32 -1.06
C GLN A 49 2.05 -19.73 -1.54
N GLN A 50 1.36 -18.95 -0.72
CA GLN A 50 0.15 -18.23 -1.15
C GLN A 50 0.46 -17.31 -2.34
N LYS A 51 1.57 -16.57 -2.30
CA LYS A 51 2.02 -15.73 -3.43
C LYS A 51 2.26 -16.55 -4.71
N ARG A 52 2.83 -17.75 -4.61
CA ARG A 52 2.99 -18.66 -5.76
C ARG A 52 1.65 -19.15 -6.30
N MET A 53 0.74 -19.55 -5.41
CA MET A 53 -0.61 -20.02 -5.78
C MET A 53 -1.40 -18.94 -6.54
N ARG A 54 -1.28 -17.67 -6.15
CA ARG A 54 -1.90 -16.53 -6.84
C ARG A 54 -1.51 -16.42 -8.32
N ASN A 55 -0.37 -16.98 -8.71
CA ASN A 55 0.13 -16.93 -10.08
C ASN A 55 -0.28 -18.16 -10.92
N VAL A 56 -0.93 -19.16 -10.33
CA VAL A 56 -1.33 -20.40 -11.03
C VAL A 56 -2.52 -20.18 -11.95
N SER A 57 -3.55 -19.44 -11.50
CA SER A 57 -4.71 -19.10 -12.31
C SER A 57 -5.44 -17.87 -11.82
N GLN A 58 -6.19 -17.20 -12.70
CA GLN A 58 -6.98 -16.02 -12.33
C GLN A 58 -8.05 -16.35 -11.30
N LYS A 59 -8.79 -17.44 -11.48
CA LYS A 59 -9.84 -17.86 -10.55
C LYS A 59 -9.30 -18.14 -9.13
N LEU A 60 -8.11 -18.75 -9.04
CA LEU A 60 -7.45 -18.97 -7.75
C LEU A 60 -6.98 -17.65 -7.12
N ARG A 61 -6.43 -16.73 -7.94
CA ARG A 61 -6.07 -15.37 -7.51
C ARG A 61 -7.26 -14.62 -6.94
N ASP A 62 -8.40 -14.66 -7.60
CA ASP A 62 -9.63 -13.97 -7.17
C ASP A 62 -10.16 -14.57 -5.87
N THR A 63 -10.23 -15.90 -5.79
CA THR A 63 -10.62 -16.62 -4.57
C THR A 63 -9.72 -16.29 -3.38
N GLN A 64 -8.39 -16.28 -3.60
CA GLN A 64 -7.43 -15.89 -2.57
C GLN A 64 -7.53 -14.42 -2.20
N THR A 65 -7.81 -13.53 -3.16
CA THR A 65 -8.03 -12.10 -2.90
C THR A 65 -9.22 -11.91 -1.96
N ALA A 66 -10.35 -12.57 -2.25
CA ALA A 66 -11.53 -12.53 -1.40
C ALA A 66 -11.21 -13.03 0.03
N TYR A 67 -10.49 -14.14 0.15
CA TYR A 67 -10.05 -14.67 1.45
C TYR A 67 -9.17 -13.69 2.23
N ILE A 68 -8.13 -13.13 1.60
CA ILE A 68 -7.19 -12.20 2.27
C ILE A 68 -7.93 -10.93 2.72
N MET A 69 -8.80 -10.39 1.88
CA MET A 69 -9.60 -9.21 2.23
C MET A 69 -10.57 -9.51 3.37
N TYR A 70 -11.22 -10.67 3.37
CA TYR A 70 -12.07 -11.13 4.46
C TYR A 70 -11.28 -11.26 5.77
N TYR A 71 -10.11 -11.91 5.72
CA TYR A 71 -9.21 -12.06 6.85
C TYR A 71 -8.79 -10.71 7.42
N HIS A 72 -8.33 -9.80 6.56
CA HIS A 72 -7.92 -8.45 6.94
C HIS A 72 -9.06 -7.66 7.61
N ARG A 73 -10.27 -7.67 7.03
CA ARG A 73 -11.44 -6.99 7.62
C ARG A 73 -11.78 -7.54 9.00
N ASN A 74 -11.74 -8.86 9.18
CA ASN A 74 -12.00 -9.49 10.47
C ASN A 74 -10.91 -9.19 11.49
N TYR A 75 -9.65 -9.15 11.07
CA TYR A 75 -8.53 -8.74 11.91
C TYR A 75 -8.72 -7.31 12.43
N VAL A 76 -9.01 -6.35 11.55
CA VAL A 76 -9.30 -4.95 11.92
C VAL A 76 -10.48 -4.87 12.89
N ARG A 77 -11.59 -5.58 12.62
CA ARG A 77 -12.76 -5.61 13.51
C ARG A 77 -12.43 -6.19 14.89
N LYS A 78 -11.62 -7.24 14.94
CA LYS A 78 -11.17 -7.85 16.20
C LYS A 78 -10.39 -6.83 17.03
N LEU A 79 -9.42 -6.13 16.42
CA LEU A 79 -8.64 -5.10 17.10
C LEU A 79 -9.52 -3.95 17.62
N LYS A 80 -10.45 -3.42 16.81
CA LYS A 80 -11.38 -2.36 17.25
C LYS A 80 -12.24 -2.78 18.44
N ARG A 81 -12.69 -4.04 18.47
CA ARG A 81 -13.45 -4.58 19.61
C ARG A 81 -12.62 -4.69 20.87
N LEU A 82 -11.34 -5.03 20.73
CA LEU A 82 -10.42 -5.11 21.86
C LEU A 82 -10.11 -3.70 22.40
N GLU A 83 -9.93 -2.71 21.53
CA GLU A 83 -9.76 -1.30 21.92
C GLU A 83 -10.98 -0.78 22.71
N ALA A 84 -12.19 -0.98 22.19
CA ALA A 84 -13.42 -0.55 22.87
C ALA A 84 -13.58 -1.21 24.27
N LYS A 85 -13.19 -2.48 24.42
CA LYS A 85 -13.20 -3.17 25.72
C LYS A 85 -12.16 -2.60 26.70
N ALA A 86 -10.96 -2.27 26.21
CA ALA A 86 -9.91 -1.68 27.03
C ALA A 86 -10.32 -0.29 27.56
N GLU A 87 -11.00 0.52 26.73
CA GLU A 87 -11.52 1.83 27.12
C GLU A 87 -12.66 1.72 28.14
N ALA A 88 -13.56 0.76 27.98
CA ALA A 88 -14.65 0.52 28.93
C ALA A 88 -14.17 0.08 30.33
N ASN A 89 -13.03 -0.61 30.42
CA ASN A 89 -12.47 -1.09 31.68
C ASN A 89 -11.60 -0.04 32.41
N GLY A 90 -11.66 1.23 32.00
CA GLY A 90 -11.04 2.35 32.72
C GLY A 90 -9.52 2.45 32.59
N GLY A 91 -8.90 1.73 31.65
CA GLY A 91 -7.48 1.86 31.31
C GLY A 91 -6.48 1.59 32.44
N LYS A 92 -6.91 0.96 33.55
CA LYS A 92 -6.10 0.78 34.76
C LYS A 92 -4.99 -0.26 34.62
N ASP A 93 -5.11 -1.19 33.68
CA ASP A 93 -4.02 -2.07 33.25
C ASP A 93 -3.43 -1.49 31.96
N VAL A 94 -2.45 -0.60 32.09
CA VAL A 94 -1.64 -0.15 30.94
C VAL A 94 -0.68 -1.27 30.58
N ASP A 95 -1.23 -2.35 30.04
CA ASP A 95 -0.45 -3.45 29.52
C ASP A 95 0.21 -3.02 28.20
N VAL A 96 1.44 -3.50 27.96
CA VAL A 96 2.21 -3.26 26.74
C VAL A 96 1.39 -3.62 25.49
N ASP A 97 0.49 -4.59 25.63
CA ASP A 97 -0.42 -5.07 24.59
C ASP A 97 -1.48 -4.04 24.16
N VAL A 98 -1.98 -3.18 25.04
CA VAL A 98 -2.98 -2.15 24.69
C VAL A 98 -2.33 -1.04 23.88
N LYS A 99 -1.15 -0.56 24.30
CA LYS A 99 -0.37 0.43 23.55
C LYS A 99 0.02 -0.12 22.18
N ARG A 100 0.45 -1.39 22.13
CA ARG A 100 0.76 -2.07 20.87
C ARG A 100 -0.44 -2.11 19.94
N MET A 101 -1.59 -2.51 20.46
CA MET A 101 -2.84 -2.58 19.70
C MET A 101 -3.24 -1.21 19.12
N LYS A 102 -3.18 -0.14 19.93
CA LYS A 102 -3.51 1.22 19.47
C LYS A 102 -2.61 1.66 18.32
N SER A 103 -1.30 1.42 18.42
CA SER A 103 -0.37 1.71 17.33
C SER A 103 -0.67 0.91 16.06
N VAL A 104 -0.99 -0.39 16.17
CA VAL A 104 -1.36 -1.21 15.01
C VAL A 104 -2.67 -0.71 14.38
N LEU A 105 -3.65 -0.28 15.17
CA LEU A 105 -4.90 0.29 14.68
C LEU A 105 -4.70 1.61 13.93
N SER A 106 -3.89 2.53 14.48
CA SER A 106 -3.55 3.78 13.78
C SER A 106 -2.78 3.51 12.49
N LEU A 107 -1.82 2.58 12.51
CA LEU A 107 -1.11 2.14 11.32
C LEU A 107 -2.08 1.63 10.25
N LEU A 108 -3.00 0.74 10.60
CA LEU A 108 -4.03 0.21 9.70
C LEU A 108 -4.93 1.31 9.16
N HIS A 109 -5.28 2.30 9.98
CA HIS A 109 -6.08 3.45 9.55
C HIS A 109 -5.34 4.29 8.51
N ILE A 110 -4.04 4.51 8.67
CA ILE A 110 -3.23 5.28 7.72
C ILE A 110 -3.03 4.49 6.43
N LEU A 111 -2.80 3.18 6.51
CA LEU A 111 -2.77 2.32 5.33
C LEU A 111 -4.08 2.36 4.56
N ASP A 112 -5.22 2.33 5.24
CA ASP A 112 -6.55 2.47 4.63
C ASP A 112 -6.69 3.82 3.90
N GLN A 113 -6.30 4.92 4.56
CA GLN A 113 -6.29 6.25 3.92
C GLN A 113 -5.37 6.31 2.69
N ALA A 114 -4.21 5.66 2.75
CA ALA A 114 -3.23 5.66 1.67
C ALA A 114 -3.54 4.70 0.52
N THR A 115 -4.51 3.80 0.67
CA THR A 115 -4.78 2.75 -0.34
C THR A 115 -6.23 2.70 -0.82
N SER A 116 -7.16 3.31 -0.08
CA SER A 116 -8.60 3.27 -0.37
C SER A 116 -8.96 3.60 -1.83
N PHE A 117 -8.44 4.68 -2.40
CA PHE A 117 -8.71 5.04 -3.80
C PHE A 117 -8.20 4.02 -4.82
N TYR A 118 -7.09 3.33 -4.54
CA TYR A 118 -6.61 2.25 -5.40
C TYR A 118 -7.51 1.02 -5.26
N VAL A 119 -7.93 0.72 -4.04
CA VAL A 119 -8.84 -0.39 -3.75
C VAL A 119 -10.17 -0.16 -4.47
N SER A 120 -10.78 1.02 -4.34
CA SER A 120 -12.05 1.36 -5.01
C SER A 120 -11.91 1.43 -6.54
N ALA A 121 -10.74 1.79 -7.07
CA ALA A 121 -10.45 1.72 -8.51
C ALA A 121 -10.24 0.29 -9.06
N GLY A 122 -10.42 -0.75 -8.24
CA GLY A 122 -10.37 -2.16 -8.68
C GLY A 122 -9.05 -2.87 -8.44
N TYR A 123 -8.07 -2.26 -7.77
CA TYR A 123 -6.76 -2.86 -7.50
C TYR A 123 -6.71 -3.76 -6.25
N TYR A 124 -7.84 -4.41 -5.91
CA TYR A 124 -7.99 -5.30 -4.75
C TYR A 124 -6.96 -6.44 -4.73
N SER A 125 -6.62 -6.99 -5.90
CA SER A 125 -5.71 -8.13 -6.01
C SER A 125 -4.26 -7.75 -5.65
N GLN A 126 -3.82 -6.57 -6.07
CA GLN A 126 -2.51 -6.00 -5.74
C GLN A 126 -2.46 -5.63 -4.27
N PHE A 127 -3.50 -4.98 -3.75
CA PHE A 127 -3.61 -4.67 -2.33
C PHE A 127 -3.56 -5.94 -1.45
N ALA A 128 -4.36 -6.96 -1.77
CA ALA A 128 -4.34 -8.24 -1.06
C ALA A 128 -2.98 -8.93 -1.10
N ASN A 129 -2.27 -8.86 -2.24
CA ASN A 129 -0.92 -9.41 -2.36
C ASN A 129 0.07 -8.70 -1.41
N ASN A 130 -0.04 -7.38 -1.25
CA ASN A 130 0.78 -6.59 -0.33
C ASN A 130 0.42 -6.81 1.14
N LEU A 131 -0.83 -7.15 1.46
CA LEU A 131 -1.26 -7.49 2.81
C LEU A 131 -0.68 -8.81 3.35
N LEU A 132 -0.33 -9.76 2.49
CA LEU A 132 0.22 -11.06 2.89
C LEU A 132 1.50 -10.97 3.75
N PRO A 133 2.59 -10.34 3.28
CA PRO A 133 3.80 -10.18 4.09
C PRO A 133 3.57 -9.29 5.31
N PHE A 134 2.58 -8.40 5.28
CA PHE A 134 2.23 -7.53 6.39
C PHE A 134 1.58 -8.32 7.53
N HIS A 135 0.55 -9.12 7.25
CA HIS A 135 -0.10 -9.99 8.24
C HIS A 135 0.85 -11.05 8.79
N ALA A 136 1.70 -11.65 7.95
CA ALA A 136 2.70 -12.62 8.40
C ALA A 136 3.65 -12.01 9.45
N LYS A 137 4.03 -10.73 9.31
CA LYS A 137 4.87 -10.04 10.31
C LYS A 137 4.11 -9.73 11.60
N LEU A 138 2.84 -9.35 11.49
CA LEU A 138 1.99 -9.11 12.67
C LEU A 138 1.81 -10.38 13.51
N GLU A 139 1.68 -11.54 12.87
CA GLU A 139 1.48 -12.83 13.55
C GLU A 139 2.75 -13.38 14.20
N MET A 140 3.93 -13.12 13.64
CA MET A 140 5.20 -13.61 14.20
C MET A 140 5.61 -12.92 15.51
N GLY A 141 4.84 -11.97 16.02
CA GLY A 141 5.03 -11.38 17.34
C GLY A 141 6.31 -10.54 17.50
N GLN A 142 7.20 -10.51 16.51
CA GLN A 142 8.51 -9.85 16.57
C GLN A 142 8.41 -8.44 17.15
N GLU A 143 9.32 -8.17 18.08
CA GLU A 143 9.44 -6.94 18.83
C GLU A 143 9.40 -5.73 17.90
N GLY A 144 8.49 -4.81 18.22
CA GLY A 144 8.44 -3.48 17.64
C GLY A 144 7.43 -3.32 16.51
N ILE A 145 6.39 -2.56 16.80
CA ILE A 145 5.78 -1.64 15.82
C ILE A 145 6.86 -0.84 15.06
N GLU A 146 8.03 -0.62 15.67
CA GLU A 146 9.24 -0.08 15.04
C GLU A 146 9.78 -0.90 13.85
N VAL A 147 9.46 -2.20 13.75
CA VAL A 147 9.78 -3.09 12.60
C VAL A 147 8.64 -3.07 11.56
N LEU A 148 7.41 -2.79 12.00
CA LEU A 148 6.23 -2.56 11.16
C LEU A 148 6.17 -1.12 10.68
N ARG A 149 7.28 -0.62 10.13
CA ARG A 149 7.31 0.74 9.59
C ARG A 149 6.33 0.82 8.41
N SER A 150 5.25 1.60 8.57
CA SER A 150 4.24 1.90 7.55
C SER A 150 4.87 2.17 6.19
N HIS A 151 5.96 2.93 6.17
CA HIS A 151 6.69 3.27 4.96
C HIS A 151 7.14 2.05 4.16
N ARG A 152 7.49 0.90 4.77
CA ARG A 152 7.89 -0.29 4.00
C ARG A 152 6.73 -0.91 3.23
N PHE A 153 5.54 -0.91 3.84
CA PHE A 153 4.32 -1.35 3.17
C PHE A 153 3.95 -0.37 2.05
N ILE A 154 3.91 0.93 2.36
CA ILE A 154 3.58 1.99 1.40
C ILE A 154 4.59 2.00 0.25
N ASP A 155 5.88 1.94 0.54
CA ASP A 155 6.95 1.82 -0.46
C ASP A 155 6.69 0.65 -1.40
N HIS A 156 6.44 -0.54 -0.87
CA HIS A 156 6.22 -1.71 -1.70
C HIS A 156 4.94 -1.58 -2.53
N PHE A 157 3.85 -1.12 -1.91
CA PHE A 157 2.55 -0.92 -2.54
C PHE A 157 2.65 0.04 -3.73
N TYR A 158 3.16 1.25 -3.52
CA TYR A 158 3.30 2.26 -4.57
C TYR A 158 4.36 1.88 -5.61
N ASP A 159 5.44 1.20 -5.22
CA ASP A 159 6.46 0.68 -6.14
C ASP A 159 5.88 -0.35 -7.12
N GLU A 160 4.88 -1.15 -6.72
CA GLU A 160 4.18 -2.08 -7.62
C GLU A 160 3.32 -1.37 -8.68
N PHE A 161 2.61 -0.29 -8.33
CA PHE A 161 1.80 0.48 -9.29
C PHE A 161 2.64 1.29 -10.26
N GLU A 162 3.78 1.79 -9.81
CA GLU A 162 4.75 2.46 -10.68
C GLU A 162 5.46 1.50 -11.65
N ARG A 163 5.31 0.18 -11.46
CA ARG A 163 5.90 -0.89 -12.28
C ARG A 163 5.02 -1.37 -13.42
N VAL A 164 3.89 -0.68 -13.70
CA VAL A 164 2.78 -1.11 -14.59
C VAL A 164 3.17 -2.24 -15.54
N PRO A 165 2.69 -3.48 -15.29
CA PRO A 165 2.98 -4.65 -16.10
C PRO A 165 2.77 -4.39 -17.60
N SER A 166 3.61 -5.00 -18.44
CA SER A 166 3.54 -4.94 -19.91
C SER A 166 2.25 -5.51 -20.52
N THR A 167 1.32 -6.01 -19.70
CA THR A 167 0.09 -6.71 -20.12
C THR A 167 -1.12 -5.80 -20.28
N PHE A 168 -1.03 -4.50 -19.96
CA PHE A 168 -2.12 -3.56 -20.19
C PHE A 168 -2.13 -3.09 -21.65
N SER A 169 -3.26 -3.25 -22.33
CA SER A 169 -3.46 -2.84 -23.73
C SER A 169 -3.28 -1.33 -23.94
N ASP A 170 -3.63 -0.52 -22.93
CA ASP A 170 -3.39 0.91 -22.89
C ASP A 170 -2.57 1.29 -21.64
N LYS A 171 -1.26 1.09 -21.76
CA LYS A 171 -0.30 1.33 -20.67
C LYS A 171 -0.26 2.81 -20.26
N GLU A 172 -0.34 3.72 -21.21
CA GLU A 172 -0.19 5.16 -20.95
C GLU A 172 -1.38 5.71 -20.18
N THR A 173 -2.61 5.42 -20.64
CA THR A 173 -3.83 5.83 -19.94
C THR A 173 -3.90 5.23 -18.54
N THR A 174 -3.49 3.96 -18.38
CA THR A 174 -3.42 3.30 -17.07
C THR A 174 -2.44 4.00 -16.12
N VAL A 175 -1.24 4.32 -16.61
CA VAL A 175 -0.23 5.05 -15.83
C VAL A 175 -0.76 6.43 -15.41
N MET A 176 -1.39 7.16 -16.32
CA MET A 176 -1.95 8.48 -16.02
C MET A 176 -3.09 8.41 -15.01
N HIS A 177 -3.95 7.39 -15.10
CA HIS A 177 -5.00 7.16 -14.11
C HIS A 177 -4.43 6.84 -12.72
N LEU A 178 -3.41 5.97 -12.63
CA LEU A 178 -2.73 5.69 -11.37
C LEU A 178 -2.07 6.92 -10.76
N ARG A 179 -1.55 7.83 -11.58
CA ARG A 179 -0.97 9.12 -11.15
C ARG A 179 -2.02 10.13 -10.70
N LEU A 180 -3.20 10.10 -11.32
CA LEU A 180 -4.35 10.87 -10.84
C LEU A 180 -4.80 10.36 -9.47
N ILE A 181 -4.95 9.04 -9.31
CA ILE A 181 -5.25 8.39 -8.02
C ILE A 181 -4.20 8.75 -6.97
N TYR A 182 -2.90 8.71 -7.33
CA TYR A 182 -1.80 9.13 -6.46
C TYR A 182 -1.99 10.57 -5.97
N THR A 183 -2.30 11.50 -6.90
CA THR A 183 -2.47 12.92 -6.59
C THR A 183 -3.66 13.14 -5.67
N VAL A 184 -4.80 12.51 -5.94
CA VAL A 184 -6.00 12.56 -5.09
C VAL A 184 -5.72 11.98 -3.71
N THR A 185 -5.00 10.86 -3.63
CA THR A 185 -4.61 10.24 -2.36
C THR A 185 -3.71 11.15 -1.55
N LEU A 186 -2.69 11.75 -2.19
CA LEU A 186 -1.77 12.66 -1.55
C LEU A 186 -2.48 13.90 -0.98
N LEU A 187 -3.36 14.53 -1.76
CA LEU A 187 -4.17 15.68 -1.30
C LEU A 187 -5.05 15.30 -0.10
N ASN A 188 -5.66 14.12 -0.12
CA ASN A 188 -6.45 13.62 0.99
C ASN A 188 -5.63 13.35 2.25
N LEU A 189 -4.43 12.78 2.12
CA LEU A 189 -3.51 12.55 3.24
C LEU A 189 -3.06 13.88 3.87
N LEU A 190 -2.66 14.85 3.05
CA LEU A 190 -2.23 16.18 3.53
C LEU A 190 -3.31 16.89 4.34
N ARG A 191 -4.58 16.75 3.94
CA ARG A 191 -5.72 17.32 4.67
C ARG A 191 -5.94 16.69 6.07
N LYS A 192 -5.41 15.49 6.32
CA LYS A 192 -5.55 14.81 7.62
C LYS A 192 -4.60 15.37 8.68
N PHE A 193 -3.62 16.18 8.29
CA PHE A 193 -2.77 16.86 9.27
C PHE A 193 -3.57 17.88 10.06
N ARG A 194 -3.33 17.95 11.37
CA ARG A 194 -4.08 18.85 12.27
C ARG A 194 -3.93 20.32 11.89
N TYR A 195 -2.75 20.72 11.44
CA TYR A 195 -2.42 22.09 11.06
C TYR A 195 -2.21 22.26 9.56
N PHE A 196 -3.11 21.66 8.78
CA PHE A 196 -3.19 21.83 7.33
C PHE A 196 -3.92 23.12 6.95
N ARG A 197 -3.41 23.85 5.95
CA ARG A 197 -4.03 25.08 5.42
C ARG A 197 -3.88 25.18 3.90
N ILE A 198 -4.91 25.71 3.25
CA ILE A 198 -4.83 26.14 1.84
C ILE A 198 -4.42 27.61 1.86
N LEU A 199 -3.22 27.92 1.35
CA LEU A 199 -2.68 29.30 1.31
C LEU A 199 -3.21 30.07 0.10
N ARG A 200 -3.21 29.43 -1.07
CA ARG A 200 -3.61 30.05 -2.33
C ARG A 200 -4.25 29.01 -3.24
N PHE A 201 -5.27 29.44 -3.95
CA PHE A 201 -5.98 28.62 -4.93
C PHE A 201 -6.21 29.45 -6.19
N GLU A 202 -5.67 29.00 -7.31
CA GLU A 202 -5.82 29.64 -8.62
C GLU A 202 -6.37 28.62 -9.60
N ASN A 203 -7.40 29.00 -10.34
CA ASN A 203 -8.02 28.13 -11.31
C ASN A 203 -8.36 28.91 -12.58
N SER A 204 -7.70 28.54 -13.67
CA SER A 204 -8.05 28.95 -15.04
C SER A 204 -8.65 27.76 -15.79
N ILE A 205 -8.89 27.90 -17.10
CA ILE A 205 -9.58 26.89 -17.92
C ILE A 205 -8.88 25.53 -17.89
N MET A 206 -7.54 25.50 -18.00
CA MET A 206 -6.74 24.27 -17.96
C MET A 206 -5.63 24.28 -16.89
N HIS A 207 -5.33 25.45 -16.30
CA HIS A 207 -4.30 25.54 -15.26
C HIS A 207 -4.94 25.64 -13.90
N PHE A 208 -4.59 24.70 -13.03
CA PHE A 208 -4.96 24.67 -11.63
C PHE A 208 -3.68 24.79 -10.82
N LYS A 209 -3.61 25.78 -9.92
CA LYS A 209 -2.48 25.95 -9.02
C LYS A 209 -2.96 26.08 -7.60
N ILE A 210 -2.40 25.28 -6.70
CA ILE A 210 -2.75 25.31 -5.29
C ILE A 210 -1.49 25.31 -4.44
N ALA A 211 -1.43 26.26 -3.50
CA ALA A 211 -0.40 26.32 -2.48
C ALA A 211 -0.98 25.88 -1.15
N LEU A 212 -0.33 24.90 -0.52
CA LEU A 212 -0.72 24.27 0.72
C LEU A 212 0.36 24.47 1.76
N GLU A 213 -0.03 24.56 3.02
CA GLU A 213 0.87 24.60 4.17
C GLU A 213 0.50 23.48 5.15
N VAL A 214 1.51 22.76 5.61
CA VAL A 214 1.43 21.90 6.80
C VAL A 214 2.36 22.50 7.85
N LYS A 215 1.78 23.07 8.89
CA LYS A 215 2.54 23.67 9.99
C LYS A 215 3.23 22.58 10.82
N ASP A 216 4.37 22.94 11.40
CA ASP A 216 5.19 22.11 12.29
C ASP A 216 5.79 20.87 11.60
N ALA A 217 5.65 20.73 10.28
CA ALA A 217 6.25 19.66 9.48
C ALA A 217 7.35 20.22 8.56
N PHE A 218 8.36 19.41 8.26
CA PHE A 218 9.36 19.71 7.25
C PHE A 218 9.78 18.46 6.50
N ILE A 219 10.17 18.64 5.24
CA ILE A 219 10.77 17.63 4.37
C ILE A 219 11.87 18.32 3.56
N GLY A 220 13.11 17.92 3.77
CA GLY A 220 14.30 18.35 3.05
C GLY A 220 14.99 17.17 2.36
N VAL A 221 15.85 17.49 1.41
CA VAL A 221 16.68 16.52 0.69
C VAL A 221 18.14 16.92 0.86
N ILE A 222 18.96 15.98 1.30
CA ILE A 222 20.40 16.11 1.36
C ILE A 222 20.95 15.48 0.08
N PHE A 223 21.48 16.31 -0.82
CA PHE A 223 22.15 15.85 -2.04
C PHE A 223 23.66 15.78 -1.79
N GLU A 224 24.26 14.61 -1.96
CA GLU A 224 25.70 14.56 -2.24
C GLU A 224 25.91 14.99 -3.70
N SER A 225 26.84 15.94 -3.92
CA SER A 225 27.01 16.69 -5.17
C SER A 225 27.27 15.86 -6.43
N MET A 226 27.52 14.55 -6.30
CA MET A 226 27.75 13.63 -7.43
C MET A 226 26.53 12.79 -7.85
N THR A 227 25.42 12.75 -7.08
CA THR A 227 24.26 11.87 -7.34
C THR A 227 22.99 12.60 -7.82
N ALA A 228 22.97 13.93 -7.88
CA ALA A 228 21.79 14.70 -8.30
C ALA A 228 21.26 14.32 -9.71
N ARG A 229 22.13 13.87 -10.63
CA ARG A 229 21.73 13.36 -11.96
C ARG A 229 21.14 11.94 -11.92
N GLN A 230 21.44 11.14 -10.89
CA GLN A 230 20.95 9.76 -10.72
C GLN A 230 19.63 9.68 -9.94
N PHE A 231 19.23 10.74 -9.23
CA PHE A 231 17.89 10.88 -8.65
C PHE A 231 16.75 11.00 -9.69
N SER A 232 17.10 10.89 -10.98
CA SER A 232 16.27 11.12 -12.15
C SER A 232 15.17 10.08 -12.40
N SER A 233 15.06 9.01 -11.60
CA SER A 233 13.83 8.21 -11.64
C SER A 233 12.73 8.98 -10.90
N ARG A 234 11.91 9.73 -11.66
CA ARG A 234 10.71 10.46 -11.15
C ARG A 234 9.85 9.58 -10.23
N ARG A 235 9.87 8.27 -10.47
CA ARG A 235 9.24 7.23 -9.66
C ARG A 235 9.76 7.16 -8.22
N GLY A 236 11.07 7.03 -8.01
CA GLY A 236 11.64 6.86 -6.67
C GLY A 236 11.28 8.03 -5.76
N LEU A 237 11.29 9.24 -6.32
CA LEU A 237 10.85 10.47 -5.66
C LEU A 237 9.38 10.43 -5.24
N ARG A 238 8.46 10.02 -6.12
CA ARG A 238 7.03 9.91 -5.79
C ARG A 238 6.79 8.92 -4.65
N VAL A 239 7.34 7.71 -4.77
CA VAL A 239 7.17 6.65 -3.77
C VAL A 239 7.73 7.11 -2.41
N ALA A 240 8.95 7.68 -2.39
CA ALA A 240 9.54 8.20 -1.17
C ALA A 240 8.68 9.30 -0.54
N PHE A 241 8.19 10.24 -1.35
CA PHE A 241 7.41 11.36 -0.87
C PHE A 241 6.11 10.93 -0.19
N ILE A 242 5.32 10.07 -0.83
CA ILE A 242 4.06 9.60 -0.22
C ILE A 242 4.32 8.74 1.02
N SER A 243 5.40 7.96 1.05
CA SER A 243 5.82 7.21 2.24
C SER A 243 6.19 8.13 3.40
N ILE A 244 6.94 9.20 3.13
CA ILE A 244 7.32 10.22 4.12
C ILE A 244 6.07 10.93 4.65
N VAL A 245 5.16 11.36 3.78
CA VAL A 245 3.90 12.01 4.19
C VAL A 245 3.06 11.10 5.09
N ASN A 246 2.95 9.81 4.74
CA ASN A 246 2.25 8.83 5.58
C ASN A 246 2.91 8.65 6.95
N GLN A 247 4.25 8.58 6.99
CA GLN A 247 4.98 8.44 8.24
C GLN A 247 4.88 9.69 9.12
N LEU A 248 4.91 10.89 8.53
CA LEU A 248 4.68 12.14 9.26
C LEU A 248 3.27 12.18 9.84
N LEU A 249 2.26 11.76 9.08
CA LEU A 249 0.88 11.68 9.54
C LEU A 249 0.73 10.67 10.69
N GLU A 250 1.39 9.52 10.58
CA GLU A 250 1.47 8.50 11.63
C GLU A 250 2.05 9.07 12.91
N GLN A 251 3.16 9.80 12.81
CA GLN A 251 3.82 10.40 13.95
C GLN A 251 2.97 11.49 14.60
N GLU A 252 2.29 12.33 13.80
CA GLU A 252 1.41 13.36 14.34
C GLU A 252 0.25 12.76 15.13
N GLN A 253 -0.33 11.67 14.63
CA GLN A 253 -1.49 11.00 15.23
C GLN A 253 -1.12 10.12 16.45
N LEU A 254 0.03 9.45 16.42
CA LEU A 254 0.46 8.55 17.50
C LEU A 254 1.25 9.21 18.61
N TYR A 255 2.07 10.21 18.28
CA TYR A 255 3.03 10.84 19.19
C TYR A 255 2.78 12.34 19.27
N TYR A 256 1.52 12.70 19.49
CA TYR A 256 1.13 14.10 19.63
C TYR A 256 1.96 14.80 20.72
N GLY A 257 2.47 15.99 20.40
CA GLY A 257 3.34 16.77 21.28
C GLY A 257 4.83 16.44 21.22
N VAL A 258 5.24 15.34 20.58
CA VAL A 258 6.65 14.96 20.45
C VAL A 258 7.27 15.56 19.19
N ASN A 259 8.45 16.19 19.33
CA ASN A 259 9.28 16.59 18.20
C ASN A 259 10.13 15.38 17.78
N GLY A 260 10.31 15.20 16.47
CA GLY A 260 11.09 14.09 15.95
C GLY A 260 11.64 14.42 14.57
N SER A 261 12.89 14.00 14.33
CA SER A 261 13.55 14.11 13.05
C SER A 261 14.00 12.74 12.59
N TYR A 262 13.80 12.44 11.32
CA TYR A 262 14.02 11.14 10.73
C TYR A 262 14.74 11.29 9.40
N GLN A 263 15.47 10.23 9.04
CA GLN A 263 16.07 10.09 7.73
C GLN A 263 15.40 8.96 6.98
N TYR A 264 15.11 9.19 5.70
CA TYR A 264 14.60 8.17 4.77
C TYR A 264 15.57 8.09 3.60
N VAL A 265 16.19 6.93 3.46
CA VAL A 265 17.09 6.64 2.34
C VAL A 265 16.23 6.09 1.21
N ALA A 266 16.01 6.91 0.17
CA ALA A 266 15.28 6.46 -0.99
C ALA A 266 16.09 5.42 -1.78
N LYS A 267 15.39 4.49 -2.44
CA LYS A 267 16.01 3.64 -3.46
C LYS A 267 16.64 4.56 -4.50
N MET A 268 17.98 4.55 -4.62
CA MET A 268 18.83 5.39 -5.49
C MET A 268 19.45 6.66 -4.88
N ASN A 269 20.02 6.55 -3.68
CA ASN A 269 21.09 7.43 -3.13
C ASN A 269 20.73 8.91 -2.87
N GLY A 270 19.53 9.18 -2.37
CA GLY A 270 19.18 10.48 -1.81
C GLY A 270 18.55 10.29 -0.46
N ILE A 271 19.00 11.12 0.47
CA ILE A 271 18.61 11.05 1.87
C ILE A 271 17.62 12.17 2.09
N PHE A 272 16.38 11.79 2.35
CA PHE A 272 15.36 12.71 2.81
C PHE A 272 15.53 12.90 4.31
N HIS A 273 15.54 14.16 4.73
CA HIS A 273 15.53 14.56 6.11
C HIS A 273 14.18 15.20 6.41
N TYR A 274 13.39 14.62 7.31
CA TYR A 274 12.01 15.08 7.54
C TYR A 274 11.61 14.87 9.00
N GLY A 275 10.58 15.59 9.42
CA GLY A 275 10.13 15.49 10.80
C GLY A 275 9.01 16.43 11.17
N LEU A 276 8.63 16.32 12.44
CA LEU A 276 7.70 17.24 13.10
C LEU A 276 8.48 18.04 14.15
N GLU A 277 8.43 19.36 14.04
CA GLU A 277 9.12 20.30 14.93
C GLU A 277 8.16 21.41 15.35
N ARG A 278 7.57 21.25 16.54
CA ARG A 278 6.71 22.24 17.17
C ARG A 278 7.59 23.18 17.98
N THR A 279 7.81 24.39 17.47
CA THR A 279 8.57 25.42 18.18
C THR A 279 7.66 26.55 18.63
N ARG A 280 7.95 27.10 19.82
CA ARG A 280 7.34 28.36 20.31
C ARG A 280 8.06 29.60 19.78
N ALA A 281 9.10 29.42 18.96
CA ALA A 281 9.91 30.48 18.42
C ALA A 281 9.15 31.33 17.38
N ARG A 282 9.60 32.58 17.16
CA ARG A 282 9.00 33.51 16.18
C ARG A 282 8.94 32.95 14.75
N ARG A 283 9.85 32.05 14.38
CA ARG A 283 9.80 31.31 13.12
C ARG A 283 9.27 29.91 13.43
N CYS A 284 8.09 29.58 12.91
CA CYS A 284 7.54 28.23 13.00
C CYS A 284 8.03 27.39 11.82
N THR A 285 8.35 26.13 12.09
CA THR A 285 8.60 25.14 11.04
C THR A 285 7.34 24.95 10.19
N ARG A 286 7.51 24.90 8.86
CA ARG A 286 6.40 24.73 7.92
C ARG A 286 6.85 24.04 6.63
N LEU A 287 5.98 23.16 6.14
CA LEU A 287 6.09 22.52 4.85
C LEU A 287 5.12 23.19 3.88
N ASN A 288 5.65 23.84 2.86
CA ASN A 288 4.88 24.46 1.79
C ASN A 288 4.92 23.57 0.55
N LEU A 289 3.74 23.29 0.00
CA LEU A 289 3.55 22.43 -1.16
C LEU A 289 2.80 23.19 -2.23
N ILE A 290 3.39 23.34 -3.42
CA ILE A 290 2.78 24.04 -4.55
C ILE A 290 2.51 23.03 -5.65
N PHE A 291 1.25 22.68 -5.86
CA PHE A 291 0.84 21.86 -7.00
C PHE A 291 0.52 22.78 -8.17
N SER A 292 1.22 22.58 -9.28
CA SER A 292 0.95 23.19 -10.57
C SER A 292 0.42 22.10 -11.51
N VAL A 293 -0.85 22.20 -11.88
CA VAL A 293 -1.59 21.18 -12.64
C VAL A 293 -2.04 21.76 -13.97
N LEU A 294 -1.73 21.06 -15.05
CA LEU A 294 -2.29 21.27 -16.37
C LEU A 294 -3.19 20.08 -16.68
N ALA A 295 -4.50 20.29 -16.74
CA ALA A 295 -5.45 19.19 -16.94
C ALA A 295 -6.80 19.66 -17.52
N PRO A 296 -7.60 18.73 -18.09
CA PRO A 296 -9.00 19.01 -18.41
C PRO A 296 -9.80 19.43 -17.18
N ARG A 297 -10.88 20.20 -17.39
CA ARG A 297 -11.74 20.72 -16.32
C ARG A 297 -12.26 19.64 -15.37
N SER A 298 -12.58 18.45 -15.88
CA SER A 298 -13.03 17.31 -15.06
C SER A 298 -11.99 16.88 -14.03
N VAL A 299 -10.72 16.82 -14.42
CA VAL A 299 -9.61 16.50 -13.52
C VAL A 299 -9.38 17.63 -12.52
N CYS A 300 -9.40 18.90 -12.96
CA CYS A 300 -9.25 20.04 -12.06
C CYS A 300 -10.38 20.10 -11.01
N HIS A 301 -11.62 19.79 -11.38
CA HIS A 301 -12.75 19.69 -10.45
C HIS A 301 -12.54 18.55 -9.46
N LEU A 302 -12.13 17.36 -9.92
CA LEU A 302 -11.82 16.24 -9.02
C LEU A 302 -10.74 16.60 -7.99
N LEU A 303 -9.64 17.24 -8.41
CA LEU A 303 -8.56 17.64 -7.50
C LEU A 303 -9.01 18.72 -6.51
N ARG A 304 -9.88 19.64 -6.95
CA ARG A 304 -10.53 20.62 -6.07
C ARG A 304 -11.38 19.91 -5.02
N ASP A 305 -12.24 19.00 -5.44
CA ASP A 305 -13.10 18.25 -4.53
C ASP A 305 -12.26 17.43 -3.55
N ALA A 306 -11.14 16.85 -4.02
CA ALA A 306 -10.24 16.07 -3.18
C ALA A 306 -9.63 16.91 -2.06
N ILE A 307 -9.13 18.12 -2.37
CA ILE A 307 -8.52 18.98 -1.36
C ILE A 307 -9.53 19.55 -0.37
N HIS A 308 -10.79 19.73 -0.79
CA HIS A 308 -11.89 20.10 0.11
C HIS A 308 -12.47 18.90 0.87
N GLY A 309 -12.02 17.68 0.58
CA GLY A 309 -12.48 16.46 1.25
C GLY A 309 -13.86 16.00 0.82
N LEU A 310 -14.30 16.38 -0.37
CA LEU A 310 -15.59 16.03 -0.96
C LEU A 310 -15.55 14.73 -1.77
N VAL A 311 -14.36 14.21 -2.06
CA VAL A 311 -14.20 12.95 -2.79
C VAL A 311 -14.33 11.78 -1.81
N ASP A 312 -15.30 10.93 -2.11
CA ASP A 312 -15.57 9.69 -1.38
C ASP A 312 -14.53 8.61 -1.73
N PRO A 313 -13.72 8.13 -0.76
CA PRO A 313 -12.71 7.11 -1.01
C PRO A 313 -13.28 5.74 -1.40
N ASP A 314 -14.54 5.47 -1.04
CA ASP A 314 -15.22 4.21 -1.37
C ASP A 314 -15.75 4.18 -2.81
N LYS A 315 -15.77 5.34 -3.49
CA LYS A 315 -16.19 5.45 -4.90
C LYS A 315 -14.98 5.41 -5.83
N PRO A 316 -15.07 4.66 -6.94
CA PRO A 316 -14.00 4.62 -7.93
C PRO A 316 -13.79 6.01 -8.54
N ILE A 317 -12.54 6.44 -8.63
CA ILE A 317 -12.18 7.60 -9.45
C ILE A 317 -12.37 7.19 -10.92
N PRO A 318 -13.27 7.84 -11.67
CA PRO A 318 -13.56 7.44 -13.04
C PRO A 318 -12.30 7.54 -13.91
N LEU A 319 -12.21 6.67 -14.90
CA LEU A 319 -11.21 6.78 -15.95
C LEU A 319 -11.55 8.00 -16.80
N LEU A 320 -11.03 9.16 -16.41
CA LEU A 320 -11.18 10.39 -17.18
C LEU A 320 -10.32 10.31 -18.44
N ASN A 321 -10.64 11.08 -19.48
CA ASN A 321 -9.75 11.25 -20.62
C ASN A 321 -8.49 12.01 -20.15
N THR A 322 -7.52 11.26 -19.63
CA THR A 322 -6.30 11.74 -18.94
C THR A 322 -5.17 12.06 -19.91
N ALA A 323 -5.44 12.06 -21.22
CA ALA A 323 -4.47 12.27 -22.29
C ALA A 323 -3.63 13.56 -22.16
N VAL A 324 -4.06 14.53 -21.35
CA VAL A 324 -3.32 15.78 -21.06
C VAL A 324 -3.36 16.11 -19.57
N PHE A 325 -2.94 15.18 -18.71
CA PHE A 325 -2.76 15.44 -17.27
C PHE A 325 -1.27 15.63 -16.95
N ASN A 326 -0.90 16.81 -16.44
CA ASN A 326 0.43 17.06 -15.92
C ASN A 326 0.36 17.68 -14.53
N VAL A 327 1.09 17.10 -13.57
CA VAL A 327 1.24 17.68 -12.23
C VAL A 327 2.69 17.79 -11.84
N ARG A 328 3.08 19.01 -11.49
CA ARG A 328 4.33 19.32 -10.83
C ARG A 328 4.05 19.75 -9.39
N LEU A 329 4.74 19.13 -8.46
CA LEU A 329 4.71 19.48 -7.04
C LEU A 329 6.05 20.10 -6.66
N ASP A 330 6.06 21.39 -6.33
CA ASP A 330 7.22 22.04 -5.71
C ASP A 330 7.11 21.92 -4.19
N VAL A 331 8.17 21.44 -3.55
CA VAL A 331 8.26 21.20 -2.11
C VAL A 331 9.27 22.18 -1.52
N LYS A 332 8.83 22.98 -0.56
CA LYS A 332 9.65 23.96 0.14
C LYS A 332 9.46 23.83 1.63
N SER A 333 10.56 23.69 2.38
CA SER A 333 10.52 23.60 3.83
C SER A 333 11.21 24.80 4.45
N VAL A 334 10.58 25.38 5.46
CA VAL A 334 11.22 26.40 6.31
C VAL A 334 11.35 25.80 7.68
N ARG A 335 12.59 25.63 8.16
CA ARG A 335 12.89 25.05 9.47
C ARG A 335 13.38 26.12 10.44
N SER A 336 12.97 26.04 11.71
CA SER A 336 13.32 27.05 12.72
C SER A 336 14.76 26.97 13.24
N LEU A 337 15.41 25.81 13.14
CA LEU A 337 16.78 25.58 13.60
C LEU A 337 17.68 25.20 12.42
N GLU A 338 18.73 26.01 12.21
CA GLU A 338 19.79 25.83 11.21
C GLU A 338 20.60 24.58 11.53
N CYS A 339 20.67 23.60 10.61
CA CYS A 339 21.75 22.60 10.58
C CYS A 339 21.75 21.68 9.35
N VAL A 340 20.82 21.84 8.40
CA VAL A 340 20.84 21.07 7.16
C VAL A 340 20.53 22.05 6.03
N GLU A 341 21.36 22.06 4.98
CA GLU A 341 21.02 22.71 3.71
C GLU A 341 19.86 21.96 3.06
N ASP A 342 18.66 22.12 3.62
CA ASP A 342 17.44 21.55 3.07
C ASP A 342 17.14 22.29 1.76
N GLN A 343 17.41 21.64 0.63
CA GLN A 343 17.17 22.23 -0.68
C GLN A 343 15.69 22.10 -1.07
N ASP A 344 15.12 23.19 -1.59
CA ASP A 344 13.85 23.14 -2.31
C ASP A 344 13.97 22.15 -3.49
N TYR A 345 12.95 21.33 -3.70
CA TYR A 345 12.94 20.35 -4.79
C TYR A 345 11.56 20.24 -5.42
N HIS A 346 11.49 19.60 -6.58
CA HIS A 346 10.23 19.37 -7.27
C HIS A 346 10.04 17.90 -7.64
N ILE A 347 8.79 17.47 -7.65
CA ILE A 347 8.36 16.13 -8.04
C ILE A 347 7.44 16.27 -9.25
N ASN A 348 7.83 15.68 -10.37
CA ASN A 348 6.94 15.50 -11.51
C ASN A 348 6.12 14.23 -11.27
N ILE A 349 4.81 14.39 -11.07
CA ILE A 349 3.94 13.24 -10.80
C ILE A 349 3.69 12.46 -12.09
N THR A 350 3.63 13.17 -13.21
CA THR A 350 3.40 12.67 -14.58
C THR A 350 4.65 12.67 -15.46
#